data_AF-A0A0D7A6M8-F1
#
_entry.id   AF-A0A0D7A6M8-F1
#
_cell.length_a   1.000
_cell.length_b   1.000
_cell.length_c   1.000
_cell.angle_alpha   90.00
_cell.angle_beta   90.00
_cell.angle_gamma   90.00
#
_symmetry.space_group_name_H-M   'P 1'
#
loop_
_entity.id
_entity.type
_entity.pdbx_description
1 polymer ?
#
loop_
_entity_poly.entity_id
_entity_poly.type
_entity_poly.pdbx_seq_one_letter_code
_entity_poly.pdbx_strand_id
1 'polypeptide(L)'
;MASYDWMSIYDGACLAIRTPKPDPPKCIPATSPEILVPFICHVPFIYLAYLARRPNTYLMRLSLLPIALGGVVGSAFNLFPGLASEIMVARCLQYAFTKEGMVKIGEVAPGVTGTKDKNGPNGDARTPTRRPSWIPSGLYDALELLFNCRGIGWKFGEGVYVPKEDRPLERGAFLRSTFLRFVWNFFLLDVCETVVKLIPGIGSPSGGSIFLPYLPVVPRYVFALTLTFTVAGLIIVGFYLIYDLVTLIGVGLLGSDPASFPPLFDYPFSATSMHELWAKRWHQVVRSTFLVYGGNLGTFIGGNIGGVFGTFLASGLFHDISMFEMGGTVTFVPALFFTAQAPILMLELLWKRVTGKRVDGTWGWLWVLTCMAVCGQFVVSEWLEQGLGGKMIIPPPLGIVRLTVNYLIEQWLARSN
;
A
#
# COMPACT_ATOMS: atom_id res chain seq x y z
N MET A 1 35.22 -27.51 7.38
CA MET A 1 34.52 -26.51 6.55
C MET A 1 33.32 -27.19 5.94
N ALA A 2 32.12 -26.93 6.44
CA ALA A 2 30.89 -27.49 5.87
C ALA A 2 30.60 -26.76 4.55
N SER A 3 30.69 -27.47 3.42
CA SER A 3 30.16 -26.98 2.15
C SER A 3 28.64 -26.91 2.29
N TYR A 4 28.10 -25.69 2.40
CA TYR A 4 26.67 -25.48 2.29
C TYR A 4 26.23 -25.98 0.91
N ASP A 5 25.33 -26.97 0.92
CA ASP A 5 24.76 -27.55 -0.29
C ASP A 5 23.80 -26.52 -0.90
N TRP A 6 24.36 -25.69 -1.78
CA TRP A 6 23.61 -24.70 -2.54
C TRP A 6 22.47 -25.34 -3.34
N MET A 7 22.59 -26.62 -3.70
CA MET A 7 21.55 -27.38 -4.38
C MET A 7 20.34 -27.58 -3.46
N SER A 8 20.55 -27.93 -2.19
CA SER A 8 19.49 -28.06 -1.17
C SER A 8 18.77 -26.74 -0.88
N ILE A 9 19.50 -25.62 -0.83
CA ILE A 9 18.89 -24.29 -0.66
C ILE A 9 18.10 -23.89 -1.92
N TYR A 10 18.67 -24.15 -3.10
CA TYR A 10 18.01 -23.92 -4.38
C TYR A 10 16.75 -24.78 -4.53
N ASP A 11 16.84 -26.07 -4.22
CA ASP A 11 15.73 -27.01 -4.29
C ASP A 11 14.69 -26.69 -3.23
N GLY A 12 15.07 -26.29 -2.02
CA GLY A 12 14.16 -25.82 -0.97
C GLY A 12 13.45 -24.51 -1.34
N ALA A 13 14.16 -23.56 -1.94
CA ALA A 13 13.58 -22.33 -2.46
C ALA A 13 12.65 -22.63 -3.66
N CYS A 14 13.08 -23.50 -4.56
CA CYS A 14 12.26 -24.00 -5.65
C CYS A 14 11.05 -24.77 -5.12
N LEU A 15 11.14 -25.55 -4.05
CA LEU A 15 10.02 -26.28 -3.45
C LEU A 15 9.04 -25.32 -2.76
N ALA A 16 9.55 -24.29 -2.09
CA ALA A 16 8.73 -23.24 -1.48
C ALA A 16 8.03 -22.35 -2.54
N ILE A 17 8.67 -22.14 -3.70
CA ILE A 17 8.08 -21.44 -4.85
C ILE A 17 7.14 -22.38 -5.63
N ARG A 18 7.47 -23.68 -5.71
CA ARG A 18 6.69 -24.74 -6.36
C ARG A 18 5.65 -25.37 -5.44
N THR A 19 5.48 -24.88 -4.21
CA THR A 19 4.32 -25.27 -3.40
C THR A 19 3.12 -25.05 -4.30
N PRO A 20 2.37 -26.12 -4.65
CA PRO A 20 1.38 -26.05 -5.71
C PRO A 20 0.52 -24.84 -5.42
N LYS A 21 0.41 -23.94 -6.42
CA LYS A 21 -0.53 -22.82 -6.43
C LYS A 21 -1.74 -23.32 -5.64
N PRO A 22 -1.96 -22.85 -4.39
CA PRO A 22 -3.00 -23.45 -3.57
C PRO A 22 -4.24 -23.41 -4.43
N ASP A 23 -4.90 -24.58 -4.61
CA ASP A 23 -6.07 -24.70 -5.47
C ASP A 23 -6.89 -23.43 -5.24
N PRO A 24 -7.14 -22.62 -6.30
CA PRO A 24 -7.58 -21.23 -6.16
C PRO A 24 -8.62 -21.24 -5.08
N PRO A 25 -8.34 -20.62 -3.91
CA PRO A 25 -9.02 -20.95 -2.68
C PRO A 25 -10.48 -20.95 -3.04
N LYS A 26 -11.14 -22.11 -2.93
CA LYS A 26 -12.59 -22.08 -2.84
C LYS A 26 -12.80 -21.08 -1.73
N CYS A 27 -13.31 -19.89 -2.05
CA CYS A 27 -13.56 -18.84 -1.08
C CYS A 27 -14.69 -19.36 -0.19
N ILE A 28 -14.38 -20.37 0.62
CA ILE A 28 -15.25 -20.94 1.61
C ILE A 28 -15.27 -19.85 2.69
N PRO A 29 -16.45 -19.34 3.05
CA PRO A 29 -16.58 -18.38 4.13
C PRO A 29 -15.84 -18.93 5.35
N ALA A 30 -14.89 -18.16 5.89
CA ALA A 30 -14.12 -18.58 7.05
C ALA A 30 -15.06 -18.97 8.18
N THR A 31 -14.93 -20.20 8.66
CA THR A 31 -15.62 -20.67 9.87
C THR A 31 -15.06 -19.91 11.09
N SER A 32 -15.82 -19.84 12.19
CA SER A 32 -15.39 -19.08 13.37
C SER A 32 -14.01 -19.46 13.95
N PRO A 33 -13.51 -20.72 13.89
CA PRO A 33 -12.14 -21.05 14.28
C PRO A 33 -11.08 -20.52 13.30
N GLU A 34 -11.38 -20.48 12.01
CA GLU A 34 -10.47 -20.02 10.95
C GLU A 34 -10.23 -18.51 11.02
N ILE A 35 -11.16 -17.74 11.60
CA ILE A 35 -10.97 -16.31 11.85
C ILE A 35 -9.92 -16.07 12.93
N LEU A 36 -9.83 -16.93 13.96
CA LEU A 36 -8.89 -16.74 15.08
C LEU A 36 -7.44 -17.04 14.70
N VAL A 37 -7.22 -18.01 13.81
CA VAL A 37 -5.87 -18.44 13.41
C VAL A 37 -5.02 -17.28 12.87
N PRO A 38 -5.50 -16.45 11.91
CA PRO A 38 -4.78 -15.27 11.46
C PRO A 38 -4.47 -14.29 12.59
N PHE A 39 -5.39 -14.01 13.52
CA PHE A 39 -5.09 -13.12 14.64
C PHE A 39 -3.94 -13.65 15.50
N ILE A 40 -3.93 -14.96 15.76
CA ILE A 40 -2.86 -15.62 16.51
C ILE A 40 -1.53 -15.54 15.75
N CYS A 41 -1.54 -15.77 14.43
CA CYS A 41 -0.36 -15.64 13.56
C CYS A 41 0.25 -14.22 13.58
N HIS A 42 -0.53 -13.20 13.93
CA HIS A 42 -0.07 -11.82 14.03
C HIS A 42 0.47 -11.42 15.41
N VAL A 43 0.25 -12.23 16.45
CA VAL A 43 0.76 -11.94 17.80
C VAL A 43 2.29 -11.75 17.81
N PRO A 44 3.11 -12.59 17.15
CA PRO A 44 4.56 -12.38 17.10
C PRO A 44 4.94 -11.07 16.42
N PHE A 45 4.22 -10.65 15.37
CA PHE A 45 4.45 -9.36 14.71
C PHE A 45 4.12 -8.17 15.61
N ILE A 46 3.00 -8.23 16.34
CA ILE A 46 2.63 -7.19 17.33
C ILE A 46 3.68 -7.13 18.44
N TYR A 47 4.15 -8.29 18.92
CA TYR A 47 5.18 -8.36 19.95
C TYR A 47 6.54 -7.85 19.44
N LEU A 48 6.87 -8.09 18.16
CA LEU A 48 8.05 -7.53 17.53
C LEU A 48 8.01 -6.00 17.48
N ALA A 49 6.85 -5.41 17.16
CA ALA A 49 6.63 -3.96 17.22
C ALA A 49 6.77 -3.41 18.66
N TYR A 50 6.24 -4.13 19.65
CA TYR A 50 6.44 -3.81 21.06
C TYR A 50 7.91 -3.79 21.46
N LEU A 51 8.67 -4.85 21.13
CA LEU A 51 10.10 -4.95 21.42
C LEU A 51 10.89 -3.85 20.71
N ALA A 52 10.49 -3.48 19.49
CA ALA A 52 11.13 -2.39 18.74
C ALA A 52 10.97 -1.02 19.42
N ARG A 53 10.02 -0.89 20.35
CA ARG A 53 9.82 0.27 21.21
C ARG A 53 10.46 0.15 22.59
N ARG A 54 11.40 -0.77 22.78
CA ARG A 54 12.12 -0.97 24.04
C ARG A 54 13.63 -0.92 23.83
N PRO A 55 14.39 -0.32 24.76
CA PRO A 55 15.84 -0.34 24.69
C PRO A 55 16.38 -1.77 24.89
N ASN A 56 17.55 -2.06 24.33
CA ASN A 56 18.30 -3.30 24.54
C ASN A 56 17.60 -4.61 24.13
N THR A 57 16.64 -4.56 23.20
CA THR A 57 15.89 -5.76 22.74
C THR A 57 16.38 -6.31 21.40
N TYR A 58 17.50 -5.84 20.85
CA TYR A 58 17.94 -6.19 19.49
C TYR A 58 18.04 -7.72 19.26
N LEU A 59 18.71 -8.44 20.15
CA LEU A 59 18.82 -9.90 20.03
C LEU A 59 17.47 -10.61 20.13
N MET A 60 16.58 -10.15 21.01
CA MET A 60 15.23 -10.70 21.13
C MET A 60 14.42 -10.52 19.84
N ARG A 61 14.54 -9.36 19.20
CA ARG A 61 13.87 -9.06 17.92
C ARG A 61 14.40 -9.95 16.79
N LEU A 62 15.72 -10.17 16.72
CA LEU A 62 16.31 -11.10 15.76
C LEU A 62 15.86 -12.55 16.00
N SER A 63 15.79 -12.99 17.25
CA SER A 63 15.31 -14.34 17.60
C SER A 63 13.82 -14.53 17.29
N LEU A 64 13.01 -13.49 17.43
CA LEU A 64 11.57 -13.52 17.15
C LEU A 64 11.25 -13.41 15.64
N LEU A 65 12.17 -12.85 14.85
CA LEU A 65 11.94 -12.56 13.43
C LEU A 65 11.45 -13.77 12.61
N PRO A 66 12.03 -14.98 12.70
CA PRO A 66 11.55 -16.12 11.91
C PRO A 66 10.10 -16.50 12.22
N ILE A 67 9.70 -16.41 13.49
CA ILE A 67 8.34 -16.72 13.94
C ILE A 67 7.37 -15.64 13.43
N ALA A 68 7.76 -14.36 13.51
CA ALA A 68 6.95 -13.26 13.01
C ALA A 68 6.78 -13.32 11.48
N LEU A 69 7.84 -13.63 10.73
CA LEU A 69 7.76 -13.82 9.28
C LEU A 69 6.89 -15.02 8.93
N GLY A 70 7.10 -16.17 9.57
CA GLY A 70 6.28 -17.36 9.35
C GLY A 70 4.80 -17.13 9.64
N GLY A 71 4.49 -16.38 10.72
CA GLY A 71 3.11 -15.99 11.05
C GLY A 71 2.48 -15.09 9.99
N VAL A 72 3.16 -14.01 9.59
CA VAL A 72 2.66 -13.08 8.57
C VAL A 72 2.46 -13.79 7.23
N VAL A 73 3.47 -14.52 6.75
CA VAL A 73 3.41 -15.25 5.47
C VAL A 73 2.36 -16.35 5.52
N GLY A 74 2.27 -17.12 6.61
CA GLY A 74 1.24 -18.15 6.78
C GLY A 74 -0.18 -17.58 6.79
N SER A 75 -0.37 -16.38 7.34
CA SER A 75 -1.67 -15.70 7.34
C SER A 75 -2.04 -15.07 5.99
N ALA A 76 -1.05 -14.70 5.18
CA ALA A 76 -1.22 -14.11 3.86
C ALA A 76 -2.03 -15.02 2.93
N PHE A 77 -1.76 -16.32 2.96
CA PHE A 77 -2.47 -17.30 2.13
C PHE A 77 -3.91 -17.59 2.58
N ASN A 78 -4.32 -17.14 3.77
CA ASN A 78 -5.63 -17.50 4.35
C ASN A 78 -6.61 -16.33 4.44
N LEU A 79 -6.20 -15.20 5.02
CA LEU A 79 -7.14 -14.14 5.41
C LEU A 79 -6.76 -12.74 4.88
N PHE A 80 -5.48 -12.53 4.57
CA PHE A 80 -4.97 -11.24 4.09
C PHE A 80 -4.04 -11.41 2.88
N PRO A 81 -4.50 -12.01 1.76
CA PRO A 81 -3.66 -12.12 0.57
C PRO A 81 -3.36 -10.74 -0.01
N GLY A 82 -2.12 -10.57 -0.47
CA GLY A 82 -1.66 -9.39 -1.21
C GLY A 82 -0.97 -8.34 -0.34
N LEU A 83 -1.08 -7.08 -0.77
CA LEU A 83 -0.20 -5.96 -0.37
C LEU A 83 0.00 -5.77 1.15
N ALA A 84 -0.99 -6.13 1.98
CA ALA A 84 -0.89 -5.99 3.43
C ALA A 84 0.16 -6.93 4.04
N SER A 85 0.22 -8.19 3.61
CA SER A 85 1.18 -9.19 4.08
C SER A 85 2.61 -8.72 3.79
N GLU A 86 2.83 -8.22 2.58
CA GLU A 86 4.12 -7.74 2.10
C GLU A 86 4.58 -6.48 2.85
N ILE A 87 3.67 -5.56 3.18
CA ILE A 87 3.99 -4.42 4.06
C ILE A 87 4.44 -4.94 5.42
N MET A 88 3.74 -5.94 5.97
CA MET A 88 4.03 -6.49 7.29
C MET A 88 5.35 -7.26 7.32
N VAL A 89 5.69 -7.99 6.27
CA VAL A 89 7.02 -8.62 6.11
C VAL A 89 8.13 -7.56 6.12
N ALA A 90 7.99 -6.49 5.33
CA ALA A 90 8.98 -5.41 5.34
C ALA A 90 9.10 -4.76 6.72
N ARG A 91 7.98 -4.63 7.45
CA ARG A 91 7.99 -4.11 8.82
C ARG A 91 8.64 -5.07 9.80
N CYS A 92 8.45 -6.38 9.68
CA CYS A 92 9.19 -7.38 10.46
C CYS A 92 10.70 -7.19 10.26
N LEU A 93 11.15 -7.10 9.00
CA LEU A 93 12.56 -6.90 8.67
C LEU A 93 13.08 -5.58 9.24
N GLN A 94 12.36 -4.48 9.03
CA GLN A 94 12.73 -3.17 9.57
C GLN A 94 12.83 -3.20 11.10
N TYR A 95 11.80 -3.72 11.78
CA TYR A 95 11.77 -3.79 13.23
C TYR A 95 12.84 -4.71 13.78
N ALA A 96 13.25 -5.77 13.09
CA ALA A 96 14.30 -6.65 13.58
C ALA A 96 15.69 -6.08 13.34
N PHE A 97 15.95 -5.50 12.17
CA PHE A 97 17.30 -5.09 11.75
C PHE A 97 17.73 -3.68 12.20
N THR A 98 16.81 -2.80 12.60
CA THR A 98 17.19 -1.49 13.19
C THR A 98 17.74 -1.68 14.59
N LYS A 99 19.08 -1.66 14.75
CA LYS A 99 19.79 -2.01 16.00
C LYS A 99 19.29 -1.25 17.24
N GLU A 100 19.12 0.05 17.09
CA GLU A 100 18.69 0.98 18.14
C GLU A 100 17.20 0.90 18.49
N GLY A 101 16.41 0.16 17.71
CA GLY A 101 14.95 0.14 17.83
C GLY A 101 14.30 1.24 17.00
N MET A 102 12.97 1.31 17.05
CA MET A 102 12.22 2.32 16.32
C MET A 102 12.08 3.55 17.19
N VAL A 103 12.67 4.66 16.77
CA VAL A 103 12.83 5.87 17.59
C VAL A 103 11.97 7.01 17.04
N LYS A 104 11.28 7.74 17.93
CA LYS A 104 10.55 8.95 17.54
C LYS A 104 11.50 10.14 17.34
N ILE A 105 11.07 11.13 16.57
CA ILE A 105 11.82 12.40 16.47
C ILE A 105 11.93 13.02 17.88
N GLY A 106 13.16 13.39 18.28
CA GLY A 106 13.49 13.90 19.62
C GLY A 106 13.87 12.84 20.67
N GLU A 107 13.70 11.55 20.36
CA GLU A 107 14.18 10.47 21.22
C GLU A 107 15.63 10.08 20.90
N VAL A 108 16.41 9.76 21.94
CA VAL A 108 17.78 9.22 21.83
C VAL A 108 17.77 7.69 21.77
N ALA A 109 16.81 7.06 22.45
CA ALA A 109 16.53 5.63 22.42
C ALA A 109 15.01 5.42 22.53
N PRO A 110 14.46 4.24 22.19
CA PRO A 110 13.01 4.02 22.24
C PRO A 110 12.42 4.35 23.62
N GLY A 111 11.54 5.36 23.67
CA GLY A 111 10.89 5.82 24.90
C GLY A 111 11.75 6.73 25.79
N VAL A 112 12.97 7.06 25.37
CA VAL A 112 13.89 7.95 26.12
C VAL A 112 14.05 9.26 25.35
N THR A 113 13.46 10.33 25.87
CA THR A 113 13.59 11.68 25.30
C THR A 113 14.99 12.23 25.55
N GLY A 114 15.61 12.82 24.53
CA GLY A 114 16.87 13.54 24.71
C GLY A 114 16.69 14.79 25.59
N THR A 115 17.76 15.25 26.21
CA THR A 115 17.80 16.59 26.84
C THR A 115 17.49 17.64 25.78
N LYS A 116 16.48 18.49 26.01
CA LYS A 116 16.04 19.54 25.09
C LYS A 116 17.23 20.37 24.60
N ASP A 117 17.58 20.27 23.31
CA ASP A 117 18.31 21.33 22.64
C ASP A 117 17.40 22.56 22.57
N LYS A 118 17.82 23.63 23.22
CA LYS A 118 17.08 24.90 23.34
C LYS A 118 16.88 25.63 22.00
N ASN A 119 17.39 25.09 20.88
CA ASN A 119 17.48 25.76 19.58
C ASN A 119 16.70 25.07 18.44
N GLY A 120 15.81 24.11 18.74
CA GLY A 120 14.93 23.55 17.71
C GLY A 120 13.88 24.58 17.23
N PRO A 121 13.62 24.69 15.91
CA PRO A 121 12.64 25.66 15.39
C PRO A 121 11.25 25.40 15.99
N ASN A 122 10.71 26.43 16.65
CA ASN A 122 9.34 26.51 17.14
C ASN A 122 8.36 26.26 15.98
N GLY A 123 7.57 25.20 16.05
CA GLY A 123 6.51 24.94 15.06
C GLY A 123 5.50 23.90 15.52
N ASP A 124 5.94 22.69 15.86
CA ASP A 124 5.02 21.61 16.24
C ASP A 124 5.19 21.27 17.71
N ALA A 125 4.62 22.11 18.57
CA ALA A 125 4.30 21.69 19.93
C ALA A 125 3.30 20.53 19.80
N ARG A 126 3.81 19.29 19.73
CA ARG A 126 3.00 18.07 19.77
C ARG A 126 2.09 18.18 20.98
N THR A 127 0.80 18.42 20.75
CA THR A 127 -0.21 18.25 21.78
C THR A 127 -0.01 16.84 22.33
N PRO A 128 0.16 16.66 23.65
CA PRO A 128 0.31 15.33 24.21
C PRO A 128 -0.89 14.51 23.77
N THR A 129 -0.66 13.47 22.97
CA THR A 129 -1.71 12.55 22.54
C THR A 129 -2.40 12.01 23.79
N ARG A 130 -3.72 12.19 23.86
CA ARG A 130 -4.51 11.75 25.02
C ARG A 130 -4.58 10.23 24.97
N ARG A 131 -3.62 9.59 25.65
CA ARG A 131 -3.54 8.13 25.74
C ARG A 131 -4.77 7.61 26.51
N PRO A 132 -5.49 6.61 25.99
CA PRO A 132 -6.56 5.99 26.74
C PRO A 132 -5.99 5.28 27.97
N SER A 133 -6.61 5.47 29.13
CA SER A 133 -6.15 4.86 30.39
C SER A 133 -6.29 3.34 30.42
N TRP A 134 -7.13 2.76 29.55
CA TRP A 134 -7.41 1.33 29.49
C TRP A 134 -6.40 0.53 28.64
N ILE A 135 -5.55 1.19 27.85
CA ILE A 135 -4.51 0.53 27.05
C ILE A 135 -3.17 0.65 27.78
N PRO A 136 -2.48 -0.47 28.07
CA PRO A 136 -1.11 -0.42 28.60
C PRO A 136 -0.21 0.41 27.68
N SER A 137 0.60 1.30 28.26
CA SER A 137 1.44 2.25 27.51
C SER A 137 2.29 1.61 26.41
N GLY A 138 2.83 0.43 26.69
CA GLY A 138 3.61 -0.31 25.71
C GLY A 138 2.83 -0.90 24.56
N LEU A 139 1.61 -1.37 24.82
CA LEU A 139 0.73 -1.82 23.76
C LEU A 139 0.29 -0.64 22.89
N TYR A 140 0.02 0.51 23.50
CA TYR A 140 -0.27 1.75 22.76
C TYR A 140 0.90 2.14 21.85
N ASP A 141 2.13 2.18 22.36
CA ASP A 141 3.32 2.51 21.55
C ASP A 141 3.52 1.53 20.38
N ALA A 142 3.23 0.25 20.59
CA ALA A 142 3.31 -0.79 19.55
C ALA A 142 2.23 -0.57 18.48
N LEU A 143 0.98 -0.33 18.88
CA LEU A 143 -0.13 -0.05 17.95
C LEU A 143 0.13 1.23 17.16
N GLU A 144 0.63 2.29 17.81
CA GLU A 144 1.02 3.53 17.12
C GLU A 144 2.09 3.26 16.05
N LEU A 145 3.10 2.44 16.35
CA LEU A 145 4.13 2.07 15.38
C LEU A 145 3.56 1.23 14.22
N LEU A 146 2.67 0.28 14.52
CA LEU A 146 2.03 -0.59 13.53
C LEU A 146 1.19 0.20 12.53
N PHE A 147 0.36 1.12 13.01
CA PHE A 147 -0.56 1.89 12.16
C PHE A 147 0.09 3.14 11.52
N ASN A 148 1.29 3.54 11.97
CA ASN A 148 2.02 4.66 11.38
C ASN A 148 3.00 4.20 10.29
N CYS A 149 2.45 3.70 9.18
CA CYS A 149 3.23 3.23 8.02
C CYS A 149 4.07 4.34 7.37
N ARG A 150 3.57 5.59 7.36
CA ARG A 150 4.29 6.75 6.81
C ARG A 150 5.47 7.22 7.67
N GLY A 151 5.51 6.82 8.94
CA GLY A 151 6.53 7.27 9.90
C GLY A 151 6.41 8.74 10.30
N ILE A 152 5.21 9.33 10.26
CA ILE A 152 5.01 10.72 10.68
C ILE A 152 5.35 10.83 12.16
N GLY A 153 6.34 11.66 12.47
CA GLY A 153 6.85 11.83 13.82
C GLY A 153 7.91 10.80 14.26
N TRP A 154 8.34 9.92 13.36
CA TRP A 154 9.36 8.90 13.56
C TRP A 154 10.60 9.17 12.71
N LYS A 155 11.78 8.75 13.17
CA LYS A 155 13.03 8.94 12.40
C LYS A 155 13.00 8.24 11.04
N PHE A 156 12.37 7.06 10.94
CA PHE A 156 12.27 6.35 9.66
C PHE A 156 11.33 7.02 8.64
N GLY A 157 10.48 7.96 9.08
CA GLY A 157 9.63 8.78 8.21
C GLY A 157 10.17 10.19 7.97
N GLU A 158 11.42 10.47 8.36
CA GLU A 158 12.04 11.76 8.11
C GLU A 158 12.11 12.06 6.60
N GLY A 159 11.82 13.31 6.24
CA GLY A 159 11.75 13.77 4.85
C GLY A 159 10.49 13.34 4.08
N VAL A 160 9.53 12.64 4.72
CA VAL A 160 8.24 12.34 4.09
C VAL A 160 7.44 13.63 3.90
N TYR A 161 6.97 13.87 2.68
CA TYR A 161 6.04 14.95 2.40
C TYR A 161 4.70 14.69 3.10
N VAL A 162 4.16 15.72 3.74
CA VAL A 162 2.86 15.69 4.42
C VAL A 162 1.92 16.68 3.70
N PRO A 163 0.88 16.19 3.01
CA PRO A 163 -0.13 17.05 2.40
C PRO A 163 -0.81 17.95 3.43
N LYS A 164 -1.21 19.13 2.99
CA LYS A 164 -2.00 20.05 3.82
C LYS A 164 -3.34 19.41 4.16
N GLU A 165 -3.75 19.51 5.42
CA GLU A 165 -5.05 19.01 5.87
C GLU A 165 -6.20 19.81 5.26
N ASP A 166 -7.20 19.09 4.76
CA ASP A 166 -8.43 19.64 4.17
C ASP A 166 -9.64 19.52 5.11
N ARG A 167 -9.54 18.71 6.18
CA ARG A 167 -10.58 18.55 7.21
C ARG A 167 -10.38 19.50 8.40
N PRO A 168 -11.44 19.82 9.16
CA PRO A 168 -11.31 20.55 10.43
C PRO A 168 -10.47 19.76 11.42
N LEU A 169 -9.53 20.39 12.13
CA LEU A 169 -8.69 19.71 13.14
C LEU A 169 -9.38 19.55 14.51
N GLU A 170 -10.52 20.20 14.72
CA GLU A 170 -11.33 20.00 15.92
C GLU A 170 -11.90 18.58 15.91
N ARG A 171 -11.65 17.80 16.97
CA ARG A 171 -11.85 16.34 16.97
C ARG A 171 -13.24 15.88 16.53
N GLY A 172 -14.31 16.52 17.02
CA GLY A 172 -15.68 16.14 16.66
C GLY A 172 -15.96 16.39 15.18
N ALA A 173 -15.61 17.58 14.70
CA ALA A 173 -15.73 17.94 13.29
C ALA A 173 -14.85 17.07 12.38
N PHE A 174 -13.62 16.75 12.80
CA PHE A 174 -12.70 15.86 12.09
C PHE A 174 -13.28 14.45 11.92
N LEU A 175 -13.80 13.86 13.01
CA LEU A 175 -14.40 12.53 12.99
C LEU A 175 -15.63 12.50 12.10
N ARG A 176 -16.50 13.51 12.19
CA ARG A 176 -17.66 13.64 11.30
C ARG A 176 -17.24 13.73 9.84
N SER A 177 -16.28 14.59 9.52
CA SER A 177 -15.77 14.75 8.15
C SER A 177 -15.14 13.47 7.62
N THR A 178 -14.37 12.77 8.46
CA THR A 178 -13.74 11.49 8.10
C THR A 178 -14.77 10.40 7.88
N PHE A 179 -15.82 10.33 8.72
CA PHE A 179 -16.90 9.37 8.55
C PHE A 179 -17.70 9.62 7.25
N LEU A 180 -18.04 10.87 6.95
CA LEU A 180 -18.71 11.20 5.70
C LEU A 180 -17.84 10.86 4.48
N ARG A 181 -16.52 11.12 4.56
CA ARG A 181 -15.57 10.74 3.51
C ARG A 181 -15.47 9.22 3.36
N PHE A 182 -15.46 8.47 4.46
CA PHE A 182 -15.50 7.00 4.44
C PHE A 182 -16.75 6.48 3.72
N VAL A 183 -17.94 6.97 4.08
CA VAL A 183 -19.21 6.56 3.44
C VAL A 183 -19.21 6.91 1.96
N TRP A 184 -18.73 8.10 1.60
CA TRP A 184 -18.64 8.52 0.20
C TRP A 184 -17.68 7.65 -0.62
N ASN A 185 -16.48 7.39 -0.09
CA ASN A 185 -15.51 6.51 -0.74
C ASN A 185 -16.02 5.08 -0.85
N PHE A 186 -16.73 4.57 0.16
CA PHE A 186 -17.36 3.26 0.10
C PHE A 186 -18.37 3.19 -1.05
N PHE A 187 -19.25 4.18 -1.15
CA PHE A 187 -20.24 4.26 -2.23
C PHE A 187 -19.58 4.34 -3.61
N LEU A 188 -18.57 5.21 -3.79
CA LEU A 188 -17.84 5.31 -5.05
C LEU A 188 -17.13 4.00 -5.42
N LEU A 189 -16.54 3.32 -4.44
CA LEU A 189 -15.91 2.03 -4.64
C LEU A 189 -16.93 0.99 -5.13
N ASP A 190 -18.12 0.93 -4.51
CA ASP A 190 -19.19 -0.01 -4.86
C ASP A 190 -19.71 0.25 -6.29
N VAL A 191 -19.92 1.52 -6.67
CA VAL A 191 -20.29 1.90 -8.03
C VAL A 191 -19.24 1.45 -9.04
N CYS A 192 -17.98 1.83 -8.84
CA CYS A 192 -16.92 1.54 -9.79
C CYS A 192 -16.61 0.04 -9.88
N GLU A 193 -16.60 -0.68 -8.75
CA GLU A 193 -16.44 -2.14 -8.71
C GLU A 193 -17.59 -2.82 -9.47
N THR A 194 -18.83 -2.37 -9.26
CA THR A 194 -20.00 -2.89 -9.99
C THR A 194 -19.87 -2.68 -11.49
N VAL A 195 -19.49 -1.47 -11.93
CA VAL A 195 -19.30 -1.16 -13.37
C VAL A 195 -18.24 -2.06 -13.99
N VAL A 196 -17.08 -2.24 -13.34
CA VAL A 196 -16.01 -3.11 -13.85
C VAL A 196 -16.50 -4.57 -13.94
N LYS A 197 -17.28 -5.04 -12.96
CA LYS A 197 -17.82 -6.40 -12.94
C LYS A 197 -18.85 -6.70 -14.02
N LEU A 198 -19.52 -5.67 -14.54
CA LEU A 198 -20.47 -5.82 -15.65
C LEU A 198 -19.78 -5.94 -17.01
N ILE A 199 -18.48 -5.66 -17.11
CA ILE A 199 -17.75 -5.73 -18.39
C ILE A 199 -17.43 -7.20 -18.72
N PRO A 200 -17.94 -7.75 -19.84
CA PRO A 200 -17.70 -9.15 -20.21
C PRO A 200 -16.21 -9.48 -20.33
N GLY A 201 -15.80 -10.59 -19.71
CA GLY A 201 -14.40 -11.05 -19.64
C GLY A 201 -13.57 -10.34 -18.56
N ILE A 202 -13.69 -9.01 -18.44
CA ILE A 202 -12.91 -8.24 -17.46
C ILE A 202 -13.44 -8.44 -16.03
N GLY A 203 -14.76 -8.44 -15.86
CA GLY A 203 -15.44 -8.59 -14.58
C GLY A 203 -15.41 -10.00 -13.99
N SER A 204 -14.85 -10.98 -14.69
CA SER A 204 -14.78 -12.37 -14.25
C SER A 204 -13.44 -12.70 -13.57
N PRO A 205 -13.40 -13.72 -12.68
CA PRO A 205 -12.15 -14.19 -12.07
C PRO A 205 -11.10 -14.69 -13.07
N SER A 206 -11.50 -15.10 -14.28
CA SER A 206 -10.58 -15.46 -15.36
C SER A 206 -9.85 -14.25 -15.96
N GLY A 207 -10.36 -13.04 -15.72
CA GLY A 207 -9.82 -11.81 -16.27
C GLY A 207 -10.00 -11.64 -17.77
N GLY A 208 -9.61 -10.46 -18.25
CA GLY A 208 -9.64 -10.12 -19.65
C GLY A 208 -8.88 -8.84 -19.96
N SER A 209 -8.43 -8.72 -21.21
CA SER A 209 -7.69 -7.55 -21.68
C SER A 209 -8.57 -6.31 -21.78
N ILE A 210 -8.00 -5.14 -21.46
CA ILE A 210 -8.67 -3.86 -21.68
C ILE A 210 -8.77 -3.51 -23.18
N PHE A 211 -8.01 -4.20 -24.03
CA PHE A 211 -8.02 -4.00 -25.48
C PHE A 211 -9.01 -4.94 -26.17
N LEU A 212 -10.30 -4.59 -26.09
CA LEU A 212 -11.39 -5.42 -26.63
C LEU A 212 -11.28 -5.61 -28.16
N PRO A 213 -11.02 -6.85 -28.65
CA PRO A 213 -10.71 -7.09 -30.06
C PRO A 213 -11.89 -6.86 -31.01
N TYR A 214 -13.12 -6.91 -30.49
CA TYR A 214 -14.35 -6.67 -31.25
C TYR A 214 -14.66 -5.18 -31.45
N LEU A 215 -13.98 -4.27 -30.75
CA LEU A 215 -14.12 -2.83 -30.98
C LEU A 215 -13.19 -2.36 -32.12
N PRO A 216 -13.61 -1.38 -32.95
CA PRO A 216 -12.70 -0.69 -33.87
C PRO A 216 -11.56 0.00 -33.11
N VAL A 217 -10.48 0.32 -33.82
CA VAL A 217 -9.22 0.82 -33.22
C VAL A 217 -9.45 2.00 -32.28
N VAL A 218 -10.14 3.07 -32.72
CA VAL A 218 -10.32 4.27 -31.89
C VAL A 218 -11.16 3.99 -30.63
N PRO A 219 -12.39 3.43 -30.72
CA PRO A 219 -13.16 3.06 -29.54
C PRO A 219 -12.43 2.11 -28.58
N ARG A 220 -11.62 1.18 -29.11
CA ARG A 220 -10.82 0.24 -28.30
C ARG A 220 -9.84 0.96 -27.39
N TYR A 221 -9.06 1.91 -27.92
CA TYR A 221 -8.09 2.65 -27.12
C TYR A 221 -8.75 3.68 -26.19
N VAL A 222 -9.87 4.28 -26.60
CA VAL A 222 -10.66 5.15 -25.72
C VAL A 222 -11.24 4.35 -24.54
N PHE A 223 -11.74 3.14 -24.80
CA PHE A 223 -12.22 2.24 -23.76
C PHE A 223 -11.09 1.83 -22.80
N ALA A 224 -9.94 1.40 -23.33
CA ALA A 224 -8.78 1.03 -22.54
C ALA A 224 -8.32 2.19 -21.65
N LEU A 225 -8.22 3.41 -22.20
CA LEU A 225 -7.85 4.62 -21.45
C LEU A 225 -8.87 4.93 -20.34
N THR A 226 -10.16 4.87 -20.66
CA THR A 226 -11.24 5.09 -19.70
C THR A 226 -11.13 4.11 -18.54
N LEU A 227 -10.94 2.82 -18.84
CA LEU A 227 -10.81 1.78 -17.83
C LEU A 227 -9.54 1.93 -17.00
N THR A 228 -8.43 2.37 -17.60
CA THR A 228 -7.20 2.73 -16.86
C THR A 228 -7.45 3.83 -15.83
N PHE A 229 -8.16 4.90 -16.19
CA PHE A 229 -8.52 5.94 -15.22
C PHE A 229 -9.51 5.45 -14.17
N THR A 230 -10.48 4.61 -14.54
CA THR A 230 -11.41 3.98 -13.59
C THR A 230 -10.66 3.14 -12.55
N VAL A 231 -9.72 2.30 -12.98
CA VAL A 231 -8.89 1.48 -12.08
C VAL A 231 -7.98 2.36 -11.20
N ALA A 232 -7.37 3.41 -11.76
CA ALA A 232 -6.59 4.36 -10.96
C ALA A 232 -7.46 5.05 -9.88
N GLY A 233 -8.69 5.45 -10.23
CA GLY A 233 -9.67 6.00 -9.30
C GLY A 233 -10.07 5.01 -8.22
N LEU A 234 -10.36 3.75 -8.59
CA LEU A 234 -10.66 2.65 -7.67
C LEU A 234 -9.55 2.46 -6.63
N ILE A 235 -8.29 2.47 -7.08
CA ILE A 235 -7.13 2.36 -6.19
C ILE A 235 -7.11 3.52 -5.17
N ILE A 236 -7.24 4.76 -5.63
CA ILE A 236 -7.23 5.95 -4.76
C ILE A 236 -8.37 5.88 -3.73
N VAL A 237 -9.59 5.57 -4.18
CA VAL A 237 -10.77 5.47 -3.31
C VAL A 237 -10.61 4.33 -2.30
N GLY A 238 -10.07 3.18 -2.72
CA GLY A 238 -9.77 2.05 -1.84
C GLY A 238 -8.74 2.39 -0.76
N PHE A 239 -7.67 3.11 -1.10
CA PHE A 239 -6.70 3.61 -0.13
C PHE A 239 -7.35 4.55 0.89
N TYR A 240 -8.18 5.50 0.44
CA TYR A 240 -8.88 6.39 1.36
C TYR A 240 -9.89 5.64 2.25
N LEU A 241 -10.59 4.63 1.72
CA LEU A 241 -11.54 3.85 2.51
C LEU A 241 -10.85 3.19 3.72
N ILE A 242 -9.74 2.49 3.48
CA ILE A 242 -8.97 1.84 4.55
C ILE A 242 -8.37 2.89 5.49
N TYR A 243 -7.85 3.98 4.93
CA TYR A 243 -7.24 5.05 5.72
C TYR A 243 -8.24 5.75 6.64
N ASP A 244 -9.45 6.04 6.15
CA ASP A 244 -10.49 6.68 6.92
C ASP A 244 -10.99 5.75 8.03
N LEU A 245 -11.11 4.44 7.77
CA LEU A 245 -11.42 3.46 8.80
C LEU A 245 -10.36 3.44 9.92
N VAL A 246 -9.08 3.35 9.56
CA VAL A 246 -7.97 3.40 10.52
C VAL A 246 -7.94 4.74 11.27
N THR A 247 -8.26 5.84 10.58
CA THR A 247 -8.33 7.18 11.18
C THR A 247 -9.47 7.28 12.19
N LEU A 248 -10.66 6.75 11.89
CA LEU A 248 -11.80 6.71 12.80
C LEU A 248 -11.48 5.91 14.06
N ILE A 249 -10.82 4.75 13.91
CA ILE A 249 -10.35 3.94 15.03
C ILE A 249 -9.29 4.71 15.84
N GLY A 250 -8.28 5.26 15.17
CA GLY A 250 -7.17 5.97 15.80
C GLY A 250 -7.59 7.22 16.58
N VAL A 251 -8.35 8.10 15.96
CA VAL A 251 -8.78 9.37 16.57
C VAL A 251 -9.99 9.17 17.48
N GLY A 252 -10.93 8.31 17.10
CA GLY A 252 -12.18 8.08 17.82
C GLY A 252 -12.02 7.17 19.03
N LEU A 253 -11.41 5.98 18.83
CA LEU A 253 -11.29 4.96 19.89
C LEU A 253 -9.97 5.05 20.65
N LEU A 254 -8.86 5.30 19.94
CA LEU A 254 -7.51 5.30 20.54
C LEU A 254 -7.05 6.68 21.02
N GLY A 255 -7.84 7.73 20.83
CA GLY A 255 -7.53 9.03 21.41
C GLY A 255 -6.47 9.84 20.65
N SER A 256 -5.98 9.38 19.50
CA SER A 256 -4.93 10.06 18.73
C SER A 256 -5.32 11.47 18.28
N ASP A 257 -4.31 12.31 18.02
CA ASP A 257 -4.49 13.67 17.52
C ASP A 257 -4.92 13.64 16.04
N PRO A 258 -6.00 14.34 15.63
CA PRO A 258 -6.38 14.53 14.23
C PRO A 258 -5.22 14.89 13.29
N ALA A 259 -4.30 15.75 13.73
CA ALA A 259 -3.15 16.17 12.92
C ALA A 259 -2.15 15.04 12.61
N SER A 260 -2.23 13.91 13.32
CA SER A 260 -1.42 12.72 13.04
C SER A 260 -1.93 11.90 11.85
N PHE A 261 -3.11 12.24 11.32
CA PHE A 261 -3.75 11.54 10.21
C PHE A 261 -3.96 12.45 8.99
N PRO A 262 -2.91 13.08 8.42
CA PRO A 262 -3.07 13.97 7.27
C PRO A 262 -3.50 13.23 6.00
N PRO A 263 -4.00 13.92 4.96
CA PRO A 263 -4.41 13.28 3.71
C PRO A 263 -3.32 12.39 3.10
N LEU A 264 -3.76 11.30 2.45
CA LEU A 264 -2.84 10.34 1.82
C LEU A 264 -2.25 10.86 0.51
N PHE A 265 -3.07 11.55 -0.27
CA PHE A 265 -2.73 12.05 -1.60
C PHE A 265 -2.80 13.58 -1.62
N ASP A 266 -2.09 14.18 -2.57
CA ASP A 266 -2.12 15.63 -2.82
C ASP A 266 -2.40 15.90 -4.30
N TYR A 267 -3.68 15.72 -4.69
CA TYR A 267 -4.16 15.89 -6.07
C TYR A 267 -3.24 15.25 -7.13
N PRO A 268 -3.12 13.91 -7.18
CA PRO A 268 -2.14 13.21 -8.03
C PRO A 268 -2.31 13.48 -9.53
N PHE A 269 -3.55 13.68 -9.99
CA PHE A 269 -3.85 14.00 -11.39
C PHE A 269 -3.45 15.42 -11.81
N SER A 270 -3.04 16.26 -10.87
CA SER A 270 -2.55 17.62 -11.12
C SER A 270 -1.02 17.72 -11.13
N ALA A 271 -0.31 16.58 -11.06
CA ALA A 271 1.14 16.56 -11.15
C ALA A 271 1.62 17.06 -12.53
N THR A 272 2.64 17.92 -12.53
CA THR A 272 3.26 18.44 -13.76
C THR A 272 4.65 17.84 -14.01
N SER A 273 5.12 16.96 -13.13
CA SER A 273 6.31 16.14 -13.34
C SER A 273 6.19 14.79 -12.63
N MET A 274 6.92 13.80 -13.11
CA MET A 274 6.98 12.48 -12.48
C MET A 274 7.66 12.55 -11.12
N HIS A 275 8.64 13.44 -10.97
CA HIS A 275 9.24 13.72 -9.67
C HIS A 275 8.21 14.24 -8.66
N GLU A 276 7.38 15.21 -9.05
CA GLU A 276 6.32 15.74 -8.19
C GLU A 276 5.26 14.68 -7.86
N LEU A 277 4.85 13.88 -8.85
CA LEU A 277 3.90 12.79 -8.67
C LEU A 277 4.39 11.83 -7.58
N TRP A 278 5.56 11.22 -7.76
CA TRP A 278 6.05 10.18 -6.85
C TRP A 278 6.57 10.70 -5.51
N ALA A 279 7.13 11.91 -5.45
CA ALA A 279 7.72 12.44 -4.21
C ALA A 279 6.71 13.17 -3.32
N LYS A 280 5.58 13.65 -3.87
CA LYS A 280 4.64 14.49 -3.13
C LYS A 280 3.18 14.07 -3.28
N ARG A 281 2.72 13.89 -4.52
CA ARG A 281 1.27 13.80 -4.78
C ARG A 281 0.70 12.40 -4.63
N TRP A 282 1.51 11.38 -4.88
CA TRP A 282 1.20 9.98 -4.62
C TRP A 282 1.46 9.61 -3.16
N HIS A 283 0.70 8.63 -2.67
CA HIS A 283 0.78 8.22 -1.27
C HIS A 283 2.18 7.75 -0.87
N GLN A 284 2.64 8.14 0.33
CA GLN A 284 3.95 7.74 0.88
C GLN A 284 3.86 6.58 1.87
N VAL A 285 2.69 5.93 1.98
CA VAL A 285 2.38 4.86 2.97
C VAL A 285 3.35 3.68 2.88
N VAL A 286 3.77 3.31 1.67
CA VAL A 286 4.62 2.14 1.38
C VAL A 286 6.07 2.52 1.10
N ARG A 287 6.45 3.79 1.28
CA ARG A 287 7.81 4.26 1.00
C ARG A 287 8.85 3.47 1.80
N SER A 288 8.64 3.29 3.10
CA SER A 288 9.58 2.52 3.94
C SER A 288 9.69 1.07 3.50
N THR A 289 8.58 0.46 3.04
CA THR A 289 8.55 -0.90 2.52
C THR A 289 9.50 -1.05 1.33
N PHE A 290 9.42 -0.14 0.36
CA PHE A 290 10.27 -0.18 -0.83
C PHE A 290 11.74 0.14 -0.53
N LEU A 291 12.01 1.00 0.46
CA LEU A 291 13.38 1.23 0.93
C LEU A 291 13.97 -0.03 1.58
N VAL A 292 13.19 -0.75 2.40
CA VAL A 292 13.64 -2.00 3.03
C VAL A 292 13.92 -3.08 2.00
N TYR A 293 13.04 -3.26 1.02
CA TYR A 293 13.20 -4.33 0.03
C TYR A 293 14.27 -4.06 -1.02
N GLY A 294 14.41 -2.81 -1.48
CA GLY A 294 15.34 -2.53 -2.58
C GLY A 294 16.09 -1.22 -2.46
N GLY A 295 15.51 -0.17 -1.89
CA GLY A 295 16.16 1.15 -1.85
C GLY A 295 17.48 1.16 -1.06
N ASN A 296 17.52 0.51 0.10
CA ASN A 296 18.73 0.45 0.93
C ASN A 296 19.84 -0.37 0.26
N LEU A 297 19.51 -1.54 -0.27
CA LEU A 297 20.45 -2.40 -1.00
C LEU A 297 20.94 -1.71 -2.28
N GLY A 298 20.04 -1.10 -3.04
CA GLY A 298 20.37 -0.32 -4.21
C GLY A 298 21.30 0.85 -3.89
N THR A 299 21.08 1.53 -2.75
CA THR A 299 21.97 2.61 -2.30
C THR A 299 23.36 2.10 -1.95
N PHE A 300 23.44 0.94 -1.29
CA PHE A 300 24.70 0.29 -0.98
C PHE A 300 25.50 -0.08 -2.25
N ILE A 301 24.83 -0.56 -3.30
CA ILE A 301 25.48 -0.99 -4.55
C ILE A 301 25.85 0.19 -5.46
N GLY A 302 24.93 1.15 -5.64
CA GLY A 302 25.01 2.17 -6.70
C GLY A 302 24.77 3.59 -6.23
N GLY A 303 24.89 3.87 -4.92
CA GLY A 303 24.62 5.18 -4.33
C GLY A 303 23.19 5.65 -4.58
N ASN A 304 22.97 6.96 -4.64
CA ASN A 304 21.62 7.54 -4.81
C ASN A 304 20.88 7.02 -6.04
N ILE A 305 21.61 6.78 -7.15
CA ILE A 305 21.04 6.23 -8.38
C ILE A 305 20.55 4.80 -8.13
N GLY A 306 21.42 3.94 -7.60
CA GLY A 306 21.06 2.57 -7.25
C GLY A 306 19.89 2.53 -6.27
N GLY A 307 19.83 3.47 -5.32
CA GLY A 307 18.71 3.59 -4.39
C GLY A 307 17.36 3.87 -5.06
N VAL A 308 17.33 4.76 -6.06
CA VAL A 308 16.11 5.03 -6.84
C VAL A 308 15.69 3.79 -7.63
N PHE A 309 16.62 3.16 -8.37
CA PHE A 309 16.33 1.93 -9.11
C PHE A 309 15.86 0.80 -8.21
N GLY A 310 16.54 0.54 -7.10
CA GLY A 310 16.18 -0.48 -6.14
C GLY A 310 14.80 -0.25 -5.52
N THR A 311 14.46 1.00 -5.21
CA THR A 311 13.13 1.36 -4.66
C THR A 311 12.02 1.07 -5.67
N PHE A 312 12.19 1.47 -6.93
CA PHE A 312 11.17 1.26 -7.96
C PHE A 312 11.07 -0.20 -8.42
N LEU A 313 12.19 -0.94 -8.46
CA LEU A 313 12.17 -2.38 -8.70
C LEU A 313 11.41 -3.12 -7.59
N ALA A 314 11.70 -2.79 -6.33
CA ALA A 314 10.97 -3.34 -5.19
C ALA A 314 9.48 -2.98 -5.26
N SER A 315 9.13 -1.75 -5.64
CA SER A 315 7.74 -1.34 -5.83
C SER A 315 7.03 -2.17 -6.91
N GLY A 316 7.69 -2.45 -8.02
CA GLY A 316 7.07 -3.21 -9.10
C GLY A 316 6.94 -4.70 -8.78
N LEU A 317 7.94 -5.30 -8.13
CA LEU A 317 7.87 -6.67 -7.63
C LEU A 317 6.78 -6.83 -6.57
N PHE A 318 6.60 -5.83 -5.71
CA PHE A 318 5.53 -5.81 -4.71
C PHE A 318 4.14 -5.92 -5.35
N HIS A 319 3.91 -5.24 -6.47
CA HIS A 319 2.65 -5.37 -7.20
C HIS A 319 2.49 -6.74 -7.87
N ASP A 320 3.56 -7.33 -8.38
CA ASP A 320 3.54 -8.62 -9.09
C ASP A 320 3.33 -9.79 -8.12
N ILE A 321 4.04 -9.78 -6.98
CA ILE A 321 3.90 -10.76 -5.89
C ILE A 321 2.49 -10.70 -5.30
N SER A 322 1.95 -9.50 -5.06
CA SER A 322 0.57 -9.36 -4.59
C SER A 322 -0.46 -9.97 -5.55
N MET A 323 -0.24 -9.85 -6.86
CA MET A 323 -1.11 -10.50 -7.84
C MET A 323 -1.01 -12.02 -7.79
N PHE A 324 0.20 -12.54 -7.64
CA PHE A 324 0.46 -13.97 -7.41
C PHE A 324 -0.21 -14.49 -6.13
N GLU A 325 -0.10 -13.78 -4.99
CA GLU A 325 -0.74 -14.14 -3.72
C GLU A 325 -2.27 -14.20 -3.84
N MET A 326 -2.85 -13.38 -4.71
CA MET A 326 -4.27 -13.40 -5.00
C MET A 326 -4.66 -14.41 -6.09
N GLY A 327 -3.83 -15.44 -6.35
CA GLY A 327 -4.11 -16.53 -7.30
C GLY A 327 -3.74 -16.24 -8.75
N GLY A 328 -3.04 -15.13 -9.03
CA GLY A 328 -2.50 -14.78 -10.33
C GLY A 328 -1.21 -15.52 -10.68
N THR A 329 -0.38 -14.89 -11.51
CA THR A 329 0.94 -15.38 -11.94
C THR A 329 1.94 -14.22 -11.93
N VAL A 330 3.21 -14.51 -11.68
CA VAL A 330 4.29 -13.53 -11.78
C VAL A 330 4.60 -13.29 -13.25
N THR A 331 4.42 -12.06 -13.76
CA THR A 331 4.63 -11.72 -15.18
C THR A 331 5.68 -10.65 -15.41
N PHE A 332 6.17 -10.02 -14.35
CA PHE A 332 7.13 -8.92 -14.36
C PHE A 332 6.68 -7.65 -15.10
N VAL A 333 5.45 -7.60 -15.64
CA VAL A 333 4.92 -6.39 -16.29
C VAL A 333 4.86 -5.21 -15.31
N PRO A 334 4.34 -5.36 -14.07
CA PRO A 334 4.42 -4.30 -13.07
C PRO A 334 5.88 -3.95 -12.73
N ALA A 335 6.73 -4.96 -12.56
CA ALA A 335 8.16 -4.77 -12.27
C ALA A 335 8.86 -3.88 -13.30
N LEU A 336 8.61 -4.12 -14.59
CA LEU A 336 9.15 -3.33 -15.69
C LEU A 336 8.60 -1.89 -15.68
N PHE A 337 7.29 -1.72 -15.56
CA PHE A 337 6.66 -0.39 -15.56
C PHE A 337 7.17 0.49 -14.41
N PHE A 338 7.20 -0.05 -13.19
CA PHE A 338 7.65 0.72 -12.03
C PHE A 338 9.15 0.97 -12.09
N THR A 339 9.97 -0.01 -12.49
CA THR A 339 11.43 0.21 -12.65
C THR A 339 11.72 1.28 -13.70
N ALA A 340 10.94 1.35 -14.79
CA ALA A 340 11.08 2.36 -15.82
C ALA A 340 10.84 3.80 -15.32
N GLN A 341 10.22 3.98 -14.15
CA GLN A 341 10.10 5.30 -13.52
C GLN A 341 11.46 5.88 -13.10
N ALA A 342 12.43 5.04 -12.73
CA ALA A 342 13.76 5.49 -12.36
C ALA A 342 14.49 6.25 -13.49
N PRO A 343 14.64 5.70 -14.71
CA PRO A 343 15.21 6.45 -15.82
C PRO A 343 14.35 7.65 -16.24
N ILE A 344 13.02 7.59 -16.13
CA ILE A 344 12.14 8.75 -16.37
C ILE A 344 12.49 9.92 -15.44
N LEU A 345 12.66 9.66 -14.13
CA LEU A 345 13.09 10.68 -13.17
C LEU A 345 14.49 11.22 -13.47
N MET A 346 15.40 10.37 -13.96
CA MET A 346 16.72 10.81 -14.40
C MET A 346 16.66 11.72 -15.63
N LEU A 347 15.75 11.45 -16.57
CA LEU A 347 15.53 12.31 -17.72
C LEU A 347 14.99 13.68 -17.30
N GLU A 348 14.08 13.75 -16.33
CA GLU A 348 13.63 15.04 -15.77
C GLU A 348 14.78 15.80 -15.07
N LEU A 349 15.66 15.08 -14.38
CA LEU A 349 16.84 15.67 -13.76
C LEU A 349 17.83 16.19 -14.82
N LEU A 350 18.06 15.43 -15.88
CA LEU A 350 18.90 15.82 -17.00
C LEU A 350 18.31 17.03 -17.72
N TRP A 351 17.00 17.03 -17.97
CA TRP A 351 16.27 18.16 -18.52
C TRP A 351 16.51 19.43 -17.71
N LYS A 352 16.40 19.35 -16.37
CA LYS A 352 16.70 20.47 -15.48
C LYS A 352 18.14 20.92 -15.58
N ARG A 353 19.10 20.00 -15.69
CA ARG A 353 20.53 20.33 -15.82
C ARG A 353 20.85 21.02 -17.15
N VAL A 354 20.27 20.55 -18.25
CA VAL A 354 20.54 21.06 -19.60
C VAL A 354 19.81 22.37 -19.87
N THR A 355 18.54 22.48 -19.47
CA THR A 355 17.69 23.64 -19.79
C THR A 355 17.64 24.70 -18.68
N GLY A 356 18.10 24.35 -17.47
CA GLY A 356 17.92 25.16 -16.27
C GLY A 356 16.49 25.17 -15.71
N LYS A 357 15.52 24.55 -16.40
CA LYS A 357 14.09 24.57 -16.05
C LYS A 357 13.62 23.20 -15.59
N ARG A 358 12.73 23.16 -14.59
CA ARG A 358 12.04 21.91 -14.23
C ARG A 358 10.98 21.58 -15.28
N VAL A 359 10.66 20.29 -15.41
CA VAL A 359 9.45 19.87 -16.12
C VAL A 359 8.26 20.35 -15.29
N ASP A 360 7.40 21.16 -15.90
CA ASP A 360 6.27 21.81 -15.22
C ASP A 360 5.23 22.30 -16.25
N GLY A 361 4.12 22.86 -15.77
CA GLY A 361 3.05 23.46 -16.57
C GLY A 361 2.27 22.45 -17.39
N THR A 362 1.56 22.92 -18.41
CA THR A 362 0.70 22.07 -19.26
C THR A 362 1.47 20.98 -19.98
N TRP A 363 2.69 21.26 -20.46
CA TRP A 363 3.52 20.26 -21.13
C TRP A 363 4.05 19.20 -20.15
N GLY A 364 4.42 19.61 -18.94
CA GLY A 364 4.77 18.68 -17.88
C GLY A 364 3.59 17.81 -17.44
N TRP A 365 2.39 18.38 -17.38
CA TRP A 365 1.16 17.63 -17.11
C TRP A 365 0.87 16.60 -18.22
N LEU A 366 0.97 17.00 -19.49
CA LEU A 366 0.85 16.06 -20.62
C LEU A 366 1.92 14.96 -20.60
N TRP A 367 3.14 15.30 -20.16
CA TRP A 367 4.22 14.34 -19.96
C TRP A 367 3.86 13.31 -18.88
N VAL A 368 3.38 13.75 -17.71
CA VAL A 368 2.89 12.86 -16.65
C VAL A 368 1.75 11.98 -17.15
N LEU A 369 0.77 12.56 -17.83
CA LEU A 369 -0.33 11.80 -18.43
C LEU A 369 0.16 10.76 -19.43
N THR A 370 1.18 11.08 -20.24
CA THR A 370 1.76 10.11 -21.17
C THR A 370 2.40 8.95 -20.41
N CYS A 371 3.24 9.24 -19.41
CA CYS A 371 3.89 8.21 -18.59
C CYS A 371 2.89 7.35 -17.82
N MET A 372 1.83 7.94 -17.26
CA MET A 372 0.89 7.23 -16.39
C MET A 372 -0.29 6.63 -17.12
N ALA A 373 -0.91 7.36 -18.04
CA ALA A 373 -2.12 6.91 -18.72
C ALA A 373 -1.82 6.03 -19.94
N VAL A 374 -0.73 6.29 -20.67
CA VAL A 374 -0.35 5.42 -21.82
C VAL A 374 0.44 4.22 -21.33
N CYS A 375 1.56 4.41 -20.61
CA CYS A 375 2.35 3.27 -20.16
C CYS A 375 1.65 2.47 -19.03
N GLY A 376 0.80 3.12 -18.22
CA GLY A 376 0.04 2.43 -17.18
C GLY A 376 -1.03 1.48 -17.72
N GLN A 377 -1.44 1.60 -18.99
CA GLN A 377 -2.37 0.66 -19.62
C GLN A 377 -1.84 -0.77 -19.58
N PHE A 378 -0.53 -0.98 -19.75
CA PHE A 378 0.06 -2.33 -19.71
C PHE A 378 -0.13 -2.98 -18.34
N VAL A 379 0.11 -2.22 -17.27
CA VAL A 379 -0.06 -2.71 -15.89
C VAL A 379 -1.54 -2.94 -15.56
N VAL A 380 -2.43 -2.04 -15.98
CA VAL A 380 -3.86 -2.22 -15.75
C VAL A 380 -4.42 -3.39 -16.55
N SER A 381 -3.99 -3.57 -17.81
CA SER A 381 -4.36 -4.75 -18.61
C SER A 381 -3.92 -6.02 -17.93
N GLU A 382 -2.66 -6.07 -17.49
CA GLU A 382 -2.12 -7.22 -16.77
C GLU A 382 -2.92 -7.55 -15.51
N TRP A 383 -3.21 -6.55 -14.67
CA TRP A 383 -3.99 -6.76 -13.45
C TRP A 383 -5.40 -7.32 -13.75
N LEU A 384 -6.06 -6.79 -14.78
CA LEU A 384 -7.39 -7.23 -15.17
C LEU A 384 -7.38 -8.59 -15.89
N GLU A 385 -6.36 -8.90 -16.68
CA GLU A 385 -6.13 -10.22 -17.29
C GLU A 385 -5.86 -11.29 -16.25
N GLN A 386 -5.21 -10.93 -15.15
CA GLN A 386 -5.05 -11.79 -13.97
C GLN A 386 -6.30 -11.84 -13.06
N GLY A 387 -7.44 -11.32 -13.52
CA GLY A 387 -8.72 -11.47 -12.85
C GLY A 387 -9.00 -10.47 -11.73
N LEU A 388 -8.23 -9.38 -11.59
CA LEU A 388 -8.48 -8.37 -10.54
C LEU A 388 -9.92 -7.81 -10.59
N GLY A 389 -10.48 -7.62 -11.79
CA GLY A 389 -11.84 -7.12 -11.98
C GLY A 389 -12.93 -8.03 -11.41
N GLY A 390 -12.68 -9.35 -11.36
CA GLY A 390 -13.60 -10.33 -10.76
C GLY A 390 -13.40 -10.57 -9.27
N LYS A 391 -12.32 -10.06 -8.67
CA LYS A 391 -12.06 -10.21 -7.24
C LYS A 391 -13.07 -9.41 -6.42
N MET A 392 -13.34 -9.89 -5.22
CA MET A 392 -14.30 -9.27 -4.30
C MET A 392 -13.58 -8.26 -3.42
N ILE A 393 -13.80 -6.96 -3.67
CA ILE A 393 -13.26 -5.89 -2.81
C ILE A 393 -14.28 -5.61 -1.71
N ILE A 394 -15.54 -5.36 -2.09
CA ILE A 394 -16.64 -5.19 -1.13
C ILE A 394 -17.38 -6.52 -0.95
N PRO A 395 -17.49 -7.06 0.29
CA PRO A 395 -18.24 -8.28 0.58
C PRO A 395 -19.65 -8.27 -0.03
N PRO A 396 -20.16 -9.40 -0.56
CA PRO A 396 -21.47 -9.48 -1.22
C PRO A 396 -22.59 -8.72 -0.51
N PRO A 397 -22.80 -8.89 0.81
CA PRO A 397 -23.92 -8.27 1.52
C PRO A 397 -23.81 -6.75 1.69
N LEU A 398 -22.61 -6.18 1.54
CA LEU A 398 -22.35 -4.76 1.78
C LEU A 398 -22.43 -3.91 0.50
N GLY A 399 -22.39 -4.54 -0.68
CA GLY A 399 -22.43 -3.84 -1.98
C GLY A 399 -23.86 -3.48 -2.40
N ILE A 400 -24.41 -2.41 -1.83
CA ILE A 400 -25.80 -1.96 -2.06
C ILE A 400 -26.05 -1.68 -3.54
N VAL A 401 -25.10 -1.04 -4.24
CA VAL A 401 -25.21 -0.72 -5.67
C VAL A 401 -25.23 -2.00 -6.48
N ARG A 402 -24.30 -2.92 -6.22
CA ARG A 402 -24.26 -4.23 -6.89
C ARG A 402 -25.58 -5.00 -6.71
N LEU A 403 -26.09 -5.07 -5.48
CA LEU A 403 -27.34 -5.76 -5.18
C LEU A 403 -28.52 -5.13 -5.94
N THR A 404 -28.58 -3.80 -5.96
CA THR A 404 -29.63 -3.06 -6.67
C THR A 404 -29.55 -3.28 -8.17
N VAL A 405 -28.36 -3.20 -8.77
CA VAL A 405 -28.15 -3.38 -10.20
C VAL A 405 -28.50 -4.81 -10.63
N ASN A 406 -28.05 -5.82 -9.88
CA ASN A 406 -28.37 -7.22 -10.17
C ASN A 406 -29.87 -7.47 -10.13
N TYR A 407 -30.56 -6.95 -9.11
CA TYR A 407 -32.02 -7.03 -9.02
C TYR A 407 -32.71 -6.39 -10.24
N LEU A 408 -32.28 -5.21 -10.66
CA LEU A 408 -32.86 -4.54 -11.84
C LEU A 408 -32.61 -5.32 -13.13
N ILE A 409 -31.43 -5.91 -13.30
CA ILE A 409 -31.10 -6.76 -14.46
C ILE A 409 -32.01 -8.00 -14.47
N GLU A 410 -32.17 -8.68 -13.33
CA GLU A 410 -33.06 -9.85 -13.19
C GLU A 410 -34.51 -9.50 -13.55
N GLN A 411 -35.01 -8.36 -13.06
CA GLN A 411 -36.36 -7.88 -13.38
C GLN A 411 -36.53 -7.55 -14.87
N TRP A 412 -35.51 -6.99 -15.50
CA TRP A 412 -35.54 -6.68 -16.94
C TRP A 412 -35.54 -7.95 -17.80
N LEU A 413 -34.70 -8.93 -17.46
CA LEU A 413 -34.67 -10.23 -18.13
C LEU A 413 -36.00 -11.00 -17.98
N ALA A 414 -36.60 -10.96 -16.79
CA ALA A 414 -37.88 -11.61 -16.53
C ALA A 414 -39.06 -11.02 -17.32
N ARG A 415 -38.97 -9.74 -17.74
CA ARG A 415 -39.98 -9.08 -18.59
C ARG A 415 -39.74 -9.27 -20.08
N SER A 416 -38.54 -9.66 -20.47
CA SER A 416 -38.13 -9.80 -21.87
C SER A 416 -38.31 -11.22 -22.41
N ASN A 417 -38.54 -12.19 -21.51
CA ASN A 417 -38.99 -13.55 -21.80
C ASN A 417 -40.49 -13.65 -21.61
#